data_AF-A0A6B3SNU9-F1
#
_entry.id   AF-A0A6B3SNU9-F1
#
_cell.length_a   1.000
_cell.length_b   1.000
_cell.length_c   1.000
_cell.angle_alpha   90.00
_cell.angle_beta   90.00
_cell.angle_gamma   90.00
#
_symmetry.space_group_name_H-M   'P 1'
#
loop_
_entity.id
_entity.type
_entity.pdbx_description
1 polymer ?
#
loop_
_entity_poly.entity_id
_entity_poly.type
_entity_poly.pdbx_seq_one_letter_code
_entity_poly.pdbx_strand_id
1 'polypeptide(L)'
;MSQIRFGGDKWELGLDELLTVREWAPTIVSRVSLFNTRTGEIDRQTRFPRLVVADGDLAFLKVLGNDLFNEADILAVIPRTLDRQRLEDIGARLSQLEQWYAHEPERNGILPLPPAGIAINSLKRVQ
;
A
#
# COMPACT_ATOMS: atom_id res chain seq x y z
N MET A 1 -1.67 5.78 22.45
CA MET A 1 -1.05 5.10 21.30
C MET A 1 -0.12 6.08 20.63
N SER A 2 1.17 5.77 20.47
CA SER A 2 2.09 6.66 19.75
C SER A 2 1.85 6.52 18.25
N GLN A 3 1.45 7.61 17.59
CA GLN A 3 1.32 7.67 16.14
C GLN A 3 2.69 7.96 15.54
N ILE A 4 3.10 7.20 14.52
CA ILE A 4 4.32 7.51 13.77
C ILE A 4 4.05 8.80 12.98
N ARG A 5 4.90 9.80 13.21
CA ARG A 5 4.85 11.10 12.55
C ARG A 5 6.04 11.21 11.60
N PHE A 6 5.77 11.63 10.37
CA PHE A 6 6.76 11.96 9.37
C PHE A 6 6.88 13.47 9.33
N GLY A 7 8.10 13.99 9.26
CA GLY A 7 8.31 15.43 9.23
C GLY A 7 9.39 15.84 8.25
N GLY A 8 9.22 17.04 7.72
CA GLY A 8 10.27 17.85 7.10
C GLY A 8 10.32 19.21 7.80
N ASP A 9 11.17 20.12 7.30
CA ASP A 9 11.45 21.40 7.98
C ASP A 9 10.22 22.29 8.29
N LYS A 10 9.06 22.05 7.65
CA LYS A 10 7.86 22.88 7.76
C LYS A 10 6.54 22.11 7.92
N TRP A 11 6.60 20.80 8.12
CA TRP A 11 5.39 19.98 8.20
C TRP A 11 5.64 18.73 9.05
N GLU A 12 4.58 18.24 9.67
CA GLU A 12 4.56 16.97 10.39
C GLU A 12 3.20 16.29 10.12
N LEU A 13 3.22 15.11 9.51
CA LEU A 13 2.03 14.38 9.09
C LEU A 13 2.11 12.91 9.52
N GLY A 14 0.98 12.33 9.89
CA GLY A 14 0.83 10.89 10.08
C GLY A 14 0.79 10.13 8.76
N LEU A 15 0.95 8.81 8.82
CA LEU A 15 0.83 7.95 7.63
C LEU A 15 -0.56 8.06 6.97
N ASP A 16 -1.58 8.19 7.80
CA ASP A 16 -2.98 8.40 7.44
C ASP A 16 -3.25 9.71 6.71
N GLU A 17 -2.38 10.72 6.92
CA GLU A 17 -2.43 12.02 6.22
C GLU A 17 -1.59 12.01 4.92
N LEU A 18 -0.87 10.92 4.64
CA LEU A 18 0.02 10.78 3.48
C LEU A 18 -0.47 9.76 2.44
N LEU A 19 -1.50 8.98 2.76
CA LEU A 19 -1.99 7.88 1.93
C LEU A 19 -3.48 8.03 1.62
N THR A 20 -3.81 8.06 0.32
CA THR A 20 -5.16 8.08 -0.27
C THR A 20 -5.95 6.78 -0.08
N VAL A 21 -5.67 5.99 0.97
CA VAL A 21 -6.40 4.74 1.23
C VAL A 21 -7.87 5.07 1.48
N ARG A 22 -8.78 4.44 0.71
CA ARG A 22 -10.22 4.70 0.74
C ARG A 22 -10.61 6.19 0.59
N GLU A 23 -9.98 6.89 -0.36
CA GLU A 23 -10.36 8.27 -0.71
C GLU A 23 -10.31 9.25 0.48
N TRP A 24 -9.41 9.03 1.45
CA TRP A 24 -9.31 9.86 2.67
C TRP A 24 -10.51 9.80 3.61
N ALA A 25 -11.45 8.86 3.41
CA ALA A 25 -12.64 8.79 4.25
C ALA A 25 -12.30 8.19 5.64
N PRO A 26 -12.66 8.87 6.75
CA PRO A 26 -12.48 8.32 8.08
C PRO A 26 -13.31 7.04 8.23
N THR A 27 -12.74 6.05 8.91
CA THR A 27 -13.36 4.73 8.99
C THR A 27 -12.98 4.00 10.26
N ILE A 28 -13.87 3.12 10.70
CA ILE A 28 -13.65 2.30 11.88
C ILE A 28 -13.19 0.92 11.40
N VAL A 29 -12.01 0.51 11.84
CA VAL A 29 -11.55 -0.88 11.65
C VAL A 29 -12.41 -1.78 12.53
N SER A 30 -13.38 -2.44 11.91
CA SER A 30 -14.31 -3.31 12.62
C SER A 30 -13.72 -4.68 12.93
N ARG A 31 -12.85 -5.21 12.06
CA ARG A 31 -12.23 -6.52 12.16
C ARG A 31 -10.85 -6.50 11.49
N VAL A 32 -9.93 -7.27 12.07
CA VAL A 32 -8.60 -7.55 11.50
C VAL A 32 -8.45 -9.06 11.41
N SER A 33 -7.93 -9.52 10.28
CA SER A 33 -7.60 -10.92 10.02
C SER A 33 -6.17 -10.99 9.48
N LEU A 34 -5.47 -12.08 9.77
CA LEU A 34 -4.12 -12.33 9.30
C LEU A 34 -4.15 -13.28 8.12
N PHE A 35 -3.45 -12.90 7.04
CA PHE A 35 -3.26 -13.75 5.87
C PHE A 35 -1.89 -14.43 5.93
N ASN A 36 -1.88 -15.75 5.97
CA ASN A 36 -0.65 -16.52 5.94
C ASN A 36 -0.16 -16.64 4.49
N THR A 37 0.85 -15.85 4.16
CA THR A 37 1.43 -15.85 2.81
C THR A 37 2.01 -17.21 2.40
N ARG A 38 2.38 -18.10 3.34
CA ARG A 38 2.88 -19.45 3.03
C ARG A 38 1.76 -20.42 2.67
N THR A 39 0.65 -20.41 3.41
CA THR A 39 -0.46 -21.37 3.20
C THR A 39 -1.58 -20.82 2.32
N GLY A 40 -1.67 -19.50 2.14
CA GLY A 40 -2.75 -18.84 1.41
C GLY A 40 -4.05 -18.74 2.23
N GLU A 41 -4.00 -19.00 3.53
CA GLU A 41 -5.18 -19.05 4.39
C GLU A 41 -5.32 -17.77 5.22
N ILE A 42 -6.57 -17.35 5.46
CA ILE A 42 -6.88 -16.32 6.46
C ILE A 42 -7.18 -17.01 7.78
N ASP A 43 -6.62 -16.49 8.88
CA ASP A 43 -6.78 -17.03 10.23
C ASP A 43 -8.24 -17.04 10.75
N ARG A 44 -9.11 -16.22 10.16
CA ARG A 44 -10.53 -16.07 10.50
C ARG A 44 -11.35 -15.94 9.22
N GLN A 45 -12.48 -16.67 9.15
CA GLN A 45 -13.48 -16.42 8.11
C GLN A 45 -14.15 -15.07 8.35
N THR A 46 -13.63 -14.03 7.69
CA THR A 46 -14.26 -12.72 7.59
C THR A 46 -14.84 -12.55 6.18
N ARG A 47 -15.71 -11.54 6.01
CA ARG A 47 -16.03 -11.05 4.66
C ARG A 47 -14.74 -10.63 3.95
N PHE A 48 -14.80 -10.52 2.62
CA PHE A 48 -13.71 -10.01 1.79
C PHE A 48 -13.12 -8.72 2.39
N PRO A 49 -11.79 -8.63 2.55
CA PRO A 49 -11.17 -7.44 3.12
C PRO A 49 -11.29 -6.28 2.14
N ARG A 50 -11.54 -5.08 2.67
CA ARG A 50 -11.56 -3.85 1.87
C ARG A 50 -10.20 -3.14 1.82
N LEU A 51 -9.31 -3.49 2.74
CA LEU A 51 -7.96 -2.96 2.87
C LEU A 51 -7.03 -4.11 3.24
N VAL A 52 -5.94 -4.26 2.51
CA VAL A 52 -4.88 -5.24 2.77
C VAL A 52 -3.58 -4.49 2.99
N VAL A 53 -2.89 -4.81 4.09
CA VAL A 53 -1.55 -4.31 4.37
C VAL A 53 -0.56 -5.44 4.16
N ALA A 54 0.31 -5.31 3.16
CA ALA A 54 1.35 -6.26 2.83
C ALA A 54 2.70 -5.74 3.33
N ASP A 55 3.29 -6.45 4.30
CA ASP A 55 4.61 -6.15 4.81
C ASP A 55 5.67 -6.94 4.01
N GLY A 56 6.47 -6.20 3.24
CA GLY A 56 7.49 -6.74 2.35
C GLY A 56 7.00 -7.11 0.96
N ASP A 57 7.96 -7.34 0.08
CA ASP A 57 7.78 -7.63 -1.34
C ASP A 57 7.11 -8.99 -1.59
N LEU A 58 7.49 -10.04 -0.87
CA LEU A 58 6.89 -11.36 -1.06
C LEU A 58 5.41 -11.39 -0.69
N ALA A 59 5.04 -10.69 0.38
CA ALA A 59 3.65 -10.53 0.78
C ALA A 59 2.88 -9.74 -0.28
N PHE A 60 3.46 -8.64 -0.75
CA PHE A 60 2.87 -7.78 -1.78
C PHE A 60 2.58 -8.56 -3.08
N LEU A 61 3.56 -9.29 -3.61
CA LEU A 61 3.41 -10.07 -4.84
C LEU A 61 2.35 -11.16 -4.70
N LYS A 62 2.27 -11.82 -3.53
CA LYS A 62 1.23 -12.83 -3.27
C LYS A 62 -0.16 -12.24 -3.16
N VAL A 63 -0.30 -11.08 -2.52
CA VAL A 63 -1.59 -10.38 -2.42
C VAL A 63 -2.07 -9.94 -3.81
N LEU A 64 -1.20 -9.36 -4.63
CA LEU A 64 -1.51 -8.94 -6.00
C LEU A 64 -1.87 -10.07 -6.97
N GLY A 65 -1.53 -11.31 -6.64
CA GLY A 65 -1.83 -12.48 -7.46
C GLY A 65 -3.02 -13.30 -6.97
N ASN A 66 -3.72 -12.83 -5.93
CA ASN A 66 -4.76 -13.61 -5.26
C ASN A 66 -6.13 -12.96 -5.46
N ASP A 67 -7.06 -13.71 -6.08
CA ASP A 67 -8.39 -13.23 -6.42
C ASP A 67 -9.22 -12.77 -5.22
N LEU A 68 -8.90 -13.27 -4.03
CA LEU A 68 -9.49 -12.85 -2.76
C LEU A 68 -9.35 -11.34 -2.49
N PHE A 69 -8.34 -10.69 -3.09
CA PHE A 69 -7.98 -9.29 -2.81
C PHE A 69 -8.17 -8.36 -4.01
N ASN A 70 -8.76 -8.82 -5.13
CA ASN A 70 -8.90 -8.03 -6.36
C ASN A 70 -9.72 -6.73 -6.20
N GLU A 71 -10.59 -6.67 -5.20
CA GLU A 71 -11.42 -5.49 -4.90
C GLU A 71 -10.94 -4.70 -3.67
N ALA A 72 -9.82 -5.11 -3.06
CA ALA A 72 -9.29 -4.46 -1.88
C ALA A 72 -8.32 -3.33 -2.25
N ASP A 73 -8.29 -2.27 -1.45
CA ASP A 73 -7.16 -1.35 -1.45
C ASP A 73 -5.94 -2.07 -0.88
N ILE A 74 -4.81 -2.03 -1.60
CA ILE A 74 -3.58 -2.72 -1.19
C ILE A 74 -2.53 -1.66 -0.81
N LEU A 75 -2.08 -1.70 0.44
CA LEU A 75 -0.94 -0.94 0.93
C LEU A 75 0.24 -1.88 1.13
N ALA A 76 1.38 -1.58 0.51
CA ALA A 76 2.60 -2.35 0.68
C ALA A 76 3.72 -1.50 1.28
N VAL A 77 4.47 -2.08 2.22
CA VAL A 77 5.70 -1.48 2.76
C VAL A 77 6.87 -2.31 2.27
N ILE A 78 7.70 -1.74 1.41
CA ILE A 78 8.81 -2.46 0.77
C ILE A 78 10.13 -1.83 1.22
N PRO A 79 11.04 -2.60 1.87
CA PRO A 79 12.33 -2.09 2.27
C PRO A 79 13.21 -1.82 1.05
N ARG A 80 13.82 -0.64 0.99
CA ARG A 80 14.74 -0.28 -0.11
C ARG A 80 16.06 -1.05 -0.08
N THR A 81 16.33 -1.79 0.98
CA THR A 81 17.54 -2.59 1.17
C THR A 81 17.44 -4.00 0.56
N LEU A 82 16.34 -4.32 -0.14
CA LEU A 82 16.23 -5.55 -0.91
C LEU A 82 17.30 -5.61 -1.99
N ASP A 83 17.65 -6.83 -2.41
CA ASP A 83 18.50 -6.99 -3.58
C ASP A 83 17.83 -6.41 -4.84
N ARG A 84 18.68 -6.05 -5.80
CA ARG A 84 18.27 -5.36 -7.01
C ARG A 84 17.21 -6.13 -7.80
N GLN A 85 17.35 -7.45 -7.92
CA GLN A 85 16.44 -8.26 -8.72
C GLN A 85 15.02 -8.19 -8.17
N ARG A 86 14.87 -8.30 -6.85
CA ARG A 86 13.55 -8.21 -6.21
C ARG A 86 12.89 -6.84 -6.39
N LEU A 87 13.68 -5.76 -6.35
CA LEU A 87 13.17 -4.42 -6.64
C LEU A 87 12.75 -4.27 -8.11
N GLU A 88 13.49 -4.87 -9.04
CA GLU A 88 13.14 -4.90 -10.47
C GLU A 88 11.86 -5.70 -10.71
N ASP A 89 11.68 -6.85 -10.05
CA ASP A 89 10.47 -7.67 -10.15
C ASP A 89 9.22 -6.93 -9.66
N ILE A 90 9.35 -6.18 -8.55
CA ILE A 90 8.30 -5.28 -8.06
C ILE A 90 7.99 -4.20 -9.08
N GLY A 91 9.03 -3.56 -9.64
CA GLY A 91 8.87 -2.55 -10.68
C GLY A 91 8.11 -3.08 -11.89
N ALA A 92 8.50 -4.26 -12.40
CA ALA A 92 7.82 -4.92 -13.51
C ALA A 92 6.35 -5.23 -13.18
N ARG A 93 6.05 -5.67 -11.95
CA ARG A 93 4.67 -5.91 -11.52
C ARG A 93 3.85 -4.63 -11.44
N LEU A 94 4.43 -3.53 -10.96
CA LEU A 94 3.76 -2.22 -10.94
C LEU A 94 3.47 -1.72 -12.36
N SER A 95 4.43 -1.86 -13.29
CA SER A 95 4.22 -1.48 -14.69
C SER A 95 3.14 -2.31 -15.38
N GLN A 96 2.95 -3.58 -15.01
CA GLN A 96 1.80 -4.36 -15.49
C GLN A 96 0.47 -3.75 -15.00
N LEU A 97 0.42 -3.28 -13.75
CA LEU A 97 -0.79 -2.66 -13.19
C LEU A 97 -1.12 -1.33 -13.88
N GLU A 98 -0.14 -0.61 -14.44
CA GLU A 98 -0.37 0.65 -15.15
C GLU A 98 -1.33 0.52 -16.36
N GLN A 99 -1.56 -0.71 -16.86
CA GLN A 99 -2.59 -0.97 -17.87
C GLN A 99 -4.02 -0.70 -17.35
N TRP A 100 -4.27 -0.90 -16.06
CA TRP A 100 -5.59 -0.77 -15.44
C TRP A 100 -5.68 0.35 -14.40
N TYR A 101 -4.54 0.87 -13.97
CA TYR A 101 -4.43 1.89 -12.94
C TYR A 101 -3.58 3.06 -13.44
N ALA A 102 -4.03 4.30 -13.21
CA ALA A 102 -3.23 5.49 -13.46
C ALA A 102 -2.48 5.91 -12.19
N HIS A 103 -1.30 6.49 -12.37
CA HIS A 103 -0.63 7.21 -11.28
C HIS A 103 -1.53 8.32 -10.79
N GLU A 104 -1.73 8.40 -9.48
CA GLU A 104 -2.54 9.45 -8.87
C GLU A 104 -1.76 10.78 -8.93
N PRO A 105 -2.21 11.76 -9.76
CA PRO A 105 -1.42 12.95 -10.07
C PRO A 105 -1.30 13.93 -8.89
N GLU A 106 -2.13 13.80 -7.85
CA GLU A 106 -2.32 14.82 -6.81
C GLU A 106 -1.37 14.75 -5.61
N ARG A 107 -0.20 14.14 -5.75
CA ARG A 107 0.93 14.41 -4.82
C ARG A 107 1.66 15.71 -5.15
N ASN A 108 1.62 16.15 -6.40
CA ASN A 108 2.39 17.30 -6.89
C ASN A 108 1.70 18.64 -6.57
N GLY A 109 1.51 18.95 -5.28
CA GLY A 109 1.11 20.31 -4.86
C GLY A 109 0.28 20.40 -3.58
N ILE A 110 -0.40 19.32 -3.17
CA ILE A 110 -1.26 19.32 -1.97
C ILE A 110 -0.52 18.71 -0.76
N LEU A 111 0.23 17.63 -0.98
CA LEU A 111 1.01 16.96 0.06
C LEU A 111 2.48 17.39 -0.01
N PRO A 112 3.16 17.53 1.13
CA PRO A 112 4.59 17.79 1.13
C PRO A 112 5.37 16.61 0.53
N LEU A 113 6.55 16.90 -0.01
CA LEU A 113 7.47 15.86 -0.48
C LEU A 113 7.75 14.85 0.63
N PRO A 114 7.76 13.53 0.35
CA PRO A 114 8.08 12.53 1.35
C PRO A 114 9.49 12.75 1.92
N PRO A 115 9.76 12.33 3.17
CA PRO A 115 11.08 12.48 3.78
C PRO A 115 12.16 11.76 2.97
N ALA A 116 13.40 12.23 3.10
CA ALA A 116 14.55 11.60 2.44
C ALA A 116 14.61 10.10 2.77
N GLY A 117 14.77 9.27 1.74
CA GLY A 117 14.79 7.81 1.88
C GLY A 117 13.42 7.12 1.77
N ILE A 118 12.31 7.87 1.72
CA ILE A 118 10.97 7.33 1.50
C ILE A 118 10.53 7.65 0.07
N ALA A 119 9.98 6.67 -0.64
CA ALA A 119 9.27 6.87 -1.91
C ALA A 119 7.86 6.38 -1.69
N ILE A 120 6.92 7.09 -2.29
CA ILE A 120 5.53 6.66 -2.28
C ILE A 120 5.05 6.62 -3.72
N ASN A 121 4.45 5.49 -4.08
CA ASN A 121 3.83 5.26 -5.37
C ASN A 121 2.36 4.94 -5.11
N SER A 122 1.46 5.73 -5.72
CA SER A 122 0.01 5.62 -5.55
C SER A 122 -0.62 5.43 -6.93
N LEU A 123 -1.31 4.32 -7.10
CA LEU A 123 -2.02 3.97 -8.32
C LEU A 123 -3.52 3.93 -8.04
N LYS A 124 -4.32 4.56 -8.90
CA LYS A 124 -5.78 4.58 -8.83
C LYS A 124 -6.37 3.95 -10.07
N ARG A 125 -7.39 3.10 -9.90
CA ARG A 125 -8.04 2.41 -11.02
C ARG A 125 -8.61 3.44 -12.00
N VAL A 126 -8.33 3.27 -13.29
CA VAL A 126 -8.93 4.10 -14.33
C VAL A 126 -10.40 3.67 -14.46
N GLN A 127 -11.32 4.59 -14.19
CA GLN A 127 -12.77 4.37 -14.40
C GLN A 127 -13.11 4.43 -15.89
#